data_AF-A0AAJ2H015-F1
#
_entry.id   AF-A0AAJ2H015-F1
#
_cell.length_a   1.000
_cell.length_b   1.000
_cell.length_c   1.000
_cell.angle_alpha   90.00
_cell.angle_beta   90.00
_cell.angle_gamma   90.00
#
_symmetry.space_group_name_H-M   'P 1'
#
loop_
_entity.id
_entity.type
_entity.pdbx_description
1 polymer ?
#
loop_
_entity_poly.entity_id
_entity_poly.type
_entity_poly.pdbx_seq_one_letter_code
_entity_poly.pdbx_strand_id
1 'polypeptide(L)'
;AATDYDLAARAAAAAVIRRYSTSFGLAVRLLSDPVRARVRDIYALVRVAEEIVDGAAAEHGLDPLAIAAALDAYEEAAERAMTCGFSTDLVLHAFARTARA
;
A
#
# COMPACT_ATOMS: atom_id res chain seq x y z
N ALA A 1 1.61 15.89 15.44
CA ALA A 1 2.78 14.99 15.35
C ALA A 1 2.32 13.66 14.76
N ALA A 2 3.20 12.89 14.12
CA ALA A 2 2.85 11.55 13.65
C ALA A 2 2.72 10.61 14.86
N THR A 3 1.71 9.75 14.87
CA THR A 3 1.52 8.69 15.87
C THR A 3 2.46 7.50 15.61
N ASP A 4 2.64 6.62 16.60
CA ASP A 4 3.41 5.38 16.39
C ASP A 4 2.82 4.51 15.27
N TYR A 5 1.50 4.53 15.12
CA TYR A 5 0.81 3.82 14.04
C TYR A 5 1.12 4.43 12.67
N ASP A 6 1.17 5.76 12.57
CA ASP A 6 1.58 6.45 11.32
C ASP A 6 3.00 6.06 10.89
N LEU A 7 3.91 5.91 11.87
CA LEU A 7 5.30 5.53 11.64
C LEU A 7 5.41 4.06 11.23
N ALA A 8 4.68 3.17 11.91
CA ALA A 8 4.61 1.75 11.57
C ALA A 8 4.06 1.54 10.15
N ALA A 9 3.00 2.28 9.78
CA ALA A 9 2.39 2.23 8.46
C ALA A 9 3.38 2.63 7.35
N ARG A 10 4.10 3.74 7.53
CA ARG A 10 5.15 4.17 6.60
C ARG A 10 6.30 3.18 6.50
N ALA A 11 6.68 2.56 7.62
CA ALA A 11 7.71 1.53 7.63
C ALA A 11 7.28 0.28 6.84
N ALA A 12 6.01 -0.11 6.96
CA ALA A 12 5.41 -1.20 6.18
C ALA A 12 5.42 -0.89 4.68
N ALA A 13 4.94 0.27 4.25
CA ALA A 13 4.98 0.69 2.85
C ALA A 13 6.41 0.72 2.28
N ALA A 14 7.37 1.22 3.07
CA ALA A 14 8.77 1.21 2.70
C ALA A 14 9.35 -0.21 2.61
N ALA A 15 8.84 -1.18 3.36
CA ALA A 15 9.26 -2.59 3.27
C ALA A 15 8.75 -3.24 1.97
N VAL A 16 7.51 -2.96 1.57
CA VAL A 16 6.93 -3.46 0.31
C VAL A 16 7.79 -3.08 -0.88
N ILE A 17 8.09 -1.79 -1.07
CA ILE A 17 8.94 -1.35 -2.20
C ILE A 17 10.33 -1.98 -2.18
N ARG A 18 10.95 -2.14 -1.00
CA ARG A 18 12.28 -2.79 -0.87
C ARG A 18 12.24 -4.26 -1.28
N ARG A 19 11.12 -4.95 -1.02
CA ARG A 19 10.97 -6.38 -1.31
C ARG A 19 10.65 -6.66 -2.77
N TYR A 20 9.86 -5.79 -3.40
CA TYR A 20 9.34 -6.00 -4.75
C TYR A 20 10.10 -5.22 -5.84
N SER A 21 10.91 -4.22 -5.49
CA SER A 21 11.65 -3.46 -6.49
C SER A 21 13.06 -3.07 -6.08
N THR A 22 14.04 -3.57 -6.84
CA THR A 22 15.44 -3.17 -6.75
C THR A 22 15.69 -1.85 -7.50
N SER A 23 15.42 -1.80 -8.80
CA SER A 23 15.71 -0.64 -9.66
C SER A 23 14.83 0.57 -9.33
N PHE A 24 13.52 0.41 -9.28
CA PHE A 24 12.62 1.51 -8.91
C PHE A 24 12.81 1.90 -7.44
N GLY A 25 13.04 0.92 -6.56
CA GLY A 25 13.43 1.18 -5.17
C GLY A 25 14.68 2.07 -5.05
N LEU A 26 15.69 1.85 -5.90
CA LEU A 26 16.90 2.69 -5.96
C LEU A 26 16.58 4.10 -6.48
N ALA A 27 15.78 4.22 -7.55
CA ALA A 27 15.36 5.52 -8.08
C ALA A 27 14.59 6.35 -7.03
N VAL A 28 13.66 5.73 -6.30
CA VAL A 28 12.89 6.38 -5.23
C VAL A 28 13.78 6.87 -4.09
N ARG A 29 14.95 6.27 -3.84
CA ARG A 29 15.89 6.76 -2.83
C ARG A 29 16.50 8.12 -3.17
N LEU A 30 16.53 8.50 -4.45
CA LEU A 30 17.06 9.80 -4.91
C LEU A 30 16.07 10.96 -4.66
N LEU A 31 14.80 10.65 -4.41
CA LEU A 31 13.78 11.65 -4.08
C LEU A 31 14.03 12.21 -2.67
N SER A 32 13.77 13.50 -2.48
CA SER A 32 13.73 14.15 -1.17
C SER A 32 12.41 13.87 -0.44
N ASP A 33 12.41 14.00 0.89
CA ASP A 33 11.16 14.00 1.65
C ASP A 33 10.45 15.36 1.48
N PRO A 34 9.09 15.40 1.50
CA PRO A 34 8.18 14.28 1.77
C PRO A 34 7.84 13.42 0.54
N VAL A 35 8.28 13.81 -0.66
CA VAL A 35 7.90 13.15 -1.92
C VAL A 35 8.28 11.66 -1.93
N ARG A 36 9.50 11.34 -1.48
CA ARG A 36 9.97 9.96 -1.35
C ARG A 36 9.03 9.09 -0.52
N ALA A 37 8.59 9.57 0.65
CA ALA A 37 7.67 8.82 1.50
C ALA A 37 6.32 8.59 0.80
N ARG A 38 5.75 9.64 0.19
CA ARG A 38 4.48 9.58 -0.54
C ARG A 38 4.52 8.58 -1.72
N VAL A 39 5.63 8.57 -2.48
CA VAL A 39 5.81 7.62 -3.58
C VAL A 39 5.87 6.18 -3.07
N ARG A 40 6.49 5.93 -1.91
CA ARG A 40 6.51 4.59 -1.31
C ARG A 40 5.12 4.14 -0.85
N ASP A 41 4.35 5.05 -0.25
CA ASP A 41 2.98 4.78 0.19
C ASP A 41 2.08 4.40 -1.00
N ILE A 42 2.15 5.17 -2.10
CA ILE A 42 1.41 4.87 -3.34
C ILE A 42 1.87 3.56 -3.97
N TYR A 43 3.19 3.33 -4.07
CA TYR A 43 3.72 2.09 -4.63
C TYR A 43 3.24 0.87 -3.84
N ALA A 44 3.23 0.94 -2.51
CA ALA A 44 2.80 -0.16 -1.67
C ALA A 44 1.31 -0.49 -1.88
N LEU A 45 0.43 0.51 -2.00
CA LEU A 45 -0.99 0.31 -2.33
C LEU A 45 -1.14 -0.51 -3.62
N VAL A 46 -0.51 -0.02 -4.70
CA VAL A 46 -0.61 -0.64 -6.03
C VAL A 46 0.00 -2.04 -6.02
N ARG A 47 1.11 -2.23 -5.31
CA ARG A 47 1.76 -3.55 -5.21
C ARG A 47 0.86 -4.57 -4.54
N VAL A 48 0.19 -4.22 -3.44
CA VAL A 48 -0.75 -5.15 -2.78
C VAL A 48 -1.92 -5.48 -3.70
N ALA A 49 -2.45 -4.49 -4.44
CA ALA A 49 -3.51 -4.75 -5.42
C ALA A 49 -3.03 -5.70 -6.54
N GLU A 50 -1.81 -5.53 -7.07
CA GLU A 50 -1.22 -6.47 -8.03
C GLU A 50 -1.09 -7.88 -7.45
N GLU A 51 -0.67 -8.03 -6.19
CA GLU A 51 -0.56 -9.36 -5.54
C GLU A 51 -1.93 -10.02 -5.31
N ILE A 52 -3.00 -9.24 -5.14
CA ILE A 52 -4.37 -9.78 -5.08
C ILE A 52 -4.77 -10.37 -6.43
N VAL A 53 -4.46 -9.69 -7.55
CA VAL A 53 -4.90 -10.09 -8.89
C VAL A 53 -4.00 -11.19 -9.49
N ASP A 54 -2.69 -10.94 -9.50
CA ASP A 54 -1.71 -11.74 -10.26
C ASP A 54 -0.80 -12.59 -9.36
N GLY A 55 -0.83 -12.38 -8.05
CA GLY A 55 0.09 -13.01 -7.09
C GLY A 55 -0.58 -14.05 -6.19
N ALA A 56 -0.52 -13.78 -4.88
CA ALA A 56 -0.80 -14.71 -3.81
C ALA A 56 -2.18 -15.39 -3.89
N ALA A 57 -3.21 -14.70 -4.40
CA ALA A 57 -4.55 -15.27 -4.42
C ALA A 57 -4.66 -16.47 -5.39
N ALA A 58 -4.05 -16.37 -6.58
CA ALA A 58 -3.95 -17.48 -7.51
C ALA A 58 -3.05 -18.61 -6.97
N GLU A 59 -1.92 -18.26 -6.33
CA GLU A 59 -1.02 -19.23 -5.69
C GLU A 59 -1.68 -19.97 -4.52
N HIS A 60 -2.64 -19.35 -3.84
CA HIS A 60 -3.47 -19.94 -2.78
C HIS A 60 -4.73 -20.65 -3.30
N GLY A 61 -4.91 -20.74 -4.61
CA GLY A 61 -6.01 -21.48 -5.24
C GLY A 61 -7.38 -20.80 -5.13
N LEU A 62 -7.41 -19.47 -4.93
CA LEU A 62 -8.67 -18.73 -5.04
C LEU A 62 -9.16 -18.79 -6.49
N ASP A 63 -10.47 -18.94 -6.66
CA ASP A 63 -11.09 -18.81 -7.96
C ASP A 63 -11.15 -17.32 -8.40
N PRO A 64 -11.36 -17.04 -9.69
CA PRO A 64 -11.41 -15.67 -10.20
C PRO A 64 -12.47 -14.78 -9.53
N LEU A 65 -13.57 -15.35 -9.03
CA LEU A 65 -14.62 -14.59 -8.36
C LEU A 65 -14.17 -14.14 -6.97
N ALA A 66 -13.46 -15.01 -6.25
CA ALA A 66 -12.88 -14.69 -4.96
C ALA A 66 -11.75 -13.66 -5.07
N ILE A 67 -10.94 -13.71 -6.15
CA ILE A 67 -9.94 -12.69 -6.46
C ILE A 67 -10.60 -11.32 -6.68
N ALA A 68 -11.64 -11.26 -7.52
CA ALA A 68 -12.38 -10.04 -7.77
C ALA A 68 -12.99 -9.46 -6.48
N ALA A 69 -13.64 -10.29 -5.67
CA ALA A 69 -14.21 -9.87 -4.39
C ALA A 69 -13.15 -9.36 -3.40
N ALA A 70 -11.95 -9.93 -3.40
CA ALA A 70 -10.84 -9.45 -2.57
C ALA A 70 -10.32 -8.08 -3.03
N LEU A 71 -10.24 -7.86 -4.35
CA LEU A 71 -9.84 -6.57 -4.91
C LEU A 71 -10.87 -5.49 -4.61
N ASP A 72 -12.16 -5.79 -4.80
CA ASP A 72 -13.27 -4.87 -4.48
C ASP A 72 -13.23 -4.48 -2.98
N ALA A 73 -13.03 -5.46 -2.09
CA ALA A 73 -12.93 -5.20 -0.65
C ALA A 73 -11.71 -4.33 -0.30
N TYR A 74 -10.58 -4.51 -1.00
CA TYR A 74 -9.37 -3.71 -0.81
C TYR A 74 -9.57 -2.26 -1.30
N GLU A 75 -10.24 -2.07 -2.44
CA GLU A 75 -10.63 -0.76 -2.98
C GLU A 75 -11.54 -0.01 -2.00
N GLU A 76 -12.65 -0.62 -1.57
CA GLU A 76 -13.55 0.00 -0.60
C GLU A 76 -12.84 0.36 0.72
N ALA A 77 -11.92 -0.48 1.18
CA ALA A 77 -11.14 -0.21 2.37
C ALA A 77 -10.19 0.98 2.17
N ALA A 78 -9.58 1.12 0.99
CA ALA A 78 -8.75 2.26 0.64
C ALA A 78 -9.57 3.56 0.61
N GLU A 79 -10.76 3.54 0.00
CA GLU A 79 -11.68 4.68 -0.04
C GLU A 79 -12.11 5.10 1.36
N ARG A 80 -12.58 4.14 2.18
CA ARG A 80 -12.94 4.39 3.58
C ARG A 80 -11.78 5.02 4.35
N ALA A 81 -10.57 4.49 4.18
CA ALA A 81 -9.38 5.02 4.83
C ALA A 81 -9.06 6.46 4.39
N MET A 82 -9.21 6.78 3.11
CA MET A 82 -9.07 8.15 2.60
C MET A 82 -10.13 9.09 3.21
N THR A 83 -11.35 8.62 3.44
CA THR A 83 -12.41 9.43 4.06
C THR A 83 -12.22 9.64 5.57
N CYS A 84 -11.97 8.57 6.33
CA CYS A 84 -11.90 8.65 7.80
C CYS A 84 -10.49 8.92 8.35
N GLY A 85 -9.45 8.74 7.52
CA GLY A 85 -8.04 8.91 7.90
C GLY A 85 -7.43 7.74 8.66
N PHE A 86 -8.11 6.59 8.73
CA PHE A 86 -7.67 5.42 9.47
C PHE A 86 -7.93 4.12 8.69
N SER A 87 -7.02 3.14 8.85
CA SER A 87 -7.24 1.77 8.40
C SER A 87 -6.50 0.84 9.34
N THR A 88 -7.05 -0.35 9.59
CA THR A 88 -6.35 -1.44 10.29
C THR A 88 -5.29 -2.10 9.40
N ASP A 89 -5.37 -1.90 8.09
CA ASP A 89 -4.32 -2.26 7.15
C ASP A 89 -3.25 -1.15 7.12
N LEU A 90 -2.00 -1.51 7.40
CA LEU A 90 -0.87 -0.58 7.48
C LEU A 90 -0.55 0.09 6.14
N VAL A 91 -0.70 -0.61 5.02
CA VAL A 91 -0.45 -0.05 3.68
C VAL A 91 -1.55 0.95 3.33
N LEU A 92 -2.81 0.59 3.56
CA LEU A 92 -3.94 1.49 3.35
C LEU A 92 -3.88 2.70 4.28
N HIS A 93 -3.43 2.53 5.53
CA HIS A 93 -3.26 3.64 6.45
C HIS A 93 -2.17 4.62 5.98
N ALA A 94 -1.02 4.11 5.52
CA ALA A 94 0.05 4.92 4.97
C ALA A 94 -0.42 5.70 3.72
N PHE A 95 -1.10 5.01 2.81
CA PHE A 95 -1.68 5.62 1.62
C PHE A 95 -2.71 6.70 1.95
N ALA A 96 -3.66 6.43 2.84
CA ALA A 96 -4.69 7.38 3.24
C ALA A 96 -4.11 8.68 3.80
N ARG A 97 -3.02 8.58 4.59
CA ARG A 97 -2.30 9.76 5.08
C ARG A 97 -1.66 10.57 3.96
N THR A 98 -1.13 9.90 2.94
CA THR A 98 -0.58 10.55 1.76
C THR A 98 -1.66 11.20 0.90
N ALA A 99 -2.81 10.54 0.71
CA ALA A 99 -3.93 11.05 -0.09
C ALA A 99 -4.61 12.30 0.52
N ARG A 100 -4.58 12.44 1.85
CA ARG A 100 -5.24 13.53 2.59
C ARG A 100 -4.36 14.77 2.83
N ALA A 101 -3.08 14.74 2.45
CA ALA A 101 -2.06 15.70 2.86
C ALA A 101 -1.55 16.60 1.72
#